data_AF-A0A2T9ZPD7-F1
#
_entry.id   AF-A0A2T9ZPD7-F1
#
_cell.length_a   1.000
_cell.length_b   1.000
_cell.length_c   1.000
_cell.angle_alpha   90.00
_cell.angle_beta   90.00
_cell.angle_gamma   90.00
#
_symmetry.space_group_name_H-M   'P 1'
#
loop_
_entity.id
_entity.type
_entity.pdbx_description
1 polymer ?
#
loop_
_entity_poly.entity_id
_entity_poly.type
_entity_poly.pdbx_seq_one_letter_code
_entity_poly.pdbx_strand_id
1 'polypeptide(L)' 'MNRIWIHQEKRRYYRAHLQPDLFGVWTLTRSWGSLDSNHGQVRTELVDSQTKGQKILAGINRRRSGHGYRLAHAAG' A
#
# COMPACT_ATOMS: atom_id res chain seq x y z
N MET A 1 -5.68 3.11 -7.93
CA MET A 1 -5.97 2.05 -6.95
C MET A 1 -5.29 2.28 -5.61
N ASN A 2 -6.06 2.58 -4.57
CA ASN A 2 -5.59 2.85 -3.22
C ASN A 2 -6.06 1.76 -2.25
N ARG A 3 -5.16 1.20 -1.44
CA ARG A 3 -5.48 0.19 -0.42
C ARG A 3 -4.86 0.56 0.93
N ILE A 4 -5.62 0.35 1.99
CA ILE A 4 -5.17 0.55 3.38
C ILE A 4 -5.41 -0.74 4.16
N TRP A 5 -4.38 -1.18 4.88
CA TRP A 5 -4.45 -2.28 5.82
C TRP A 5 -4.13 -1.80 7.23
N ILE A 6 -4.85 -2.32 8.21
CA ILE A 6 -4.72 -1.98 9.62
C ILE A 6 -4.37 -3.23 10.44
N HIS A 7 -3.34 -3.12 11.27
CA HIS A 7 -3.06 -4.07 12.35
C HIS A 7 -3.57 -3.46 13.65
N GLN A 8 -4.74 -3.91 14.12
CA GLN A 8 -5.43 -3.32 15.28
C GLN A 8 -4.59 -3.40 16.57
N GLU A 9 -4.11 -4.60 16.92
CA GLU A 9 -3.38 -4.83 18.17
C GLU A 9 -2.07 -4.04 18.26
N LYS A 10 -1.28 -4.02 17.18
CA LYS A 10 -0.02 -3.27 17.12
C LYS A 10 -0.20 -1.78 16.83
N ARG A 11 -1.45 -1.33 16.66
CA ARG A 11 -1.79 0.04 16.28
C ARG A 11 -0.97 0.55 15.09
N ARG A 12 -0.94 -0.21 13.98
CA ARG A 12 -0.17 0.16 12.77
C ARG A 12 -1.02 0.17 11.52
N TYR A 13 -0.68 1.07 10.59
CA TYR A 13 -1.22 1.07 9.24
C TYR A 13 -0.16 0.68 8.21
N TYR A 14 -0.65 0.20 7.07
CA TYR A 14 0.09 0.07 5.83
C TYR A 14 -0.82 0.57 4.71
N ARG A 15 -0.33 1.44 3.84
CA ARG A 15 -1.06 1.95 2.68
C ARG A 15 -0.25 1.70 1.41
N ALA A 16 -0.94 1.39 0.33
CA ALA A 16 -0.35 1.29 -1.00
C ALA A 16 -1.24 2.00 -2.02
N HIS A 17 -0.64 2.85 -2.83
CA HIS A 17 -1.30 3.60 -3.89
C HIS A 17 -0.61 3.35 -5.22
N LEU A 18 -1.33 2.75 -6.17
CA LEU A 18 -0.89 2.54 -7.54
C LEU A 18 -1.59 3.57 -8.44
N GLN A 19 -0.81 4.42 -9.10
CA GLN A 19 -1.29 5.48 -9.98
C GLN A 19 -0.24 5.79 -11.07
N PRO A 20 -0.64 6.30 -12.24
CA PRO A 20 0.30 6.93 -13.16
C PRO A 20 0.85 8.23 -12.55
N ASP A 21 2.09 8.57 -12.88
CA ASP A 21 2.64 9.90 -12.66
C ASP A 21 2.22 10.89 -13.76
N LEU A 22 2.78 12.10 -13.74
CA LEU A 22 2.48 13.16 -14.72
C LEU A 22 2.86 12.80 -16.16
N PHE A 23 3.75 11.81 -16.36
CA PHE A 23 4.21 11.35 -17.67
C PHE A 23 3.55 10.02 -18.08
N GLY A 24 2.57 9.54 -17.30
CA GLY A 24 1.87 8.28 -17.56
C GLY A 24 2.65 7.04 -17.11
N VAL A 25 3.79 7.19 -16.43
CA VAL A 25 4.56 6.08 -15.89
C VAL A 25 3.90 5.60 -14.60
N TRP A 26 3.68 4.29 -14.46
CA TRP A 26 3.05 3.77 -13.26
C TRP A 26 4.00 3.85 -12.06
N THR A 27 3.45 4.30 -10.94
CA THR A 27 4.14 4.42 -9.65
C THR A 27 3.39 3.66 -8.57
N LEU A 28 4.13 3.02 -7.67
CA LEU A 28 3.61 2.41 -6.46
C LEU A 28 4.18 3.12 -5.24
N THR A 29 3.34 3.92 -4.60
CA THR A 29 3.67 4.59 -3.33
C THR A 29 3.16 3.76 -2.17
N ARG A 30 4.05 3.38 -1.26
CA ARG A 30 3.73 2.65 -0.04
C ARG A 30 4.07 3.50 1.17
N SER A 31 3.18 3.56 2.15
CA SER A 31 3.47 4.20 3.43
C SER A 31 3.04 3.33 4.60
N TRP A 32 3.74 3.45 5.72
CA TRP A 32 3.45 2.70 6.93
C TRP A 32 3.90 3.46 8.17
N GLY A 33 3.23 3.22 9.28
CA GLY A 33 3.50 3.91 10.54
C GLY A 33 2.59 3.46 11.66
N SER A 34 2.70 4.16 12.78
CA SER A 34 1.78 4.02 13.91
C SER A 34 0.44 4.67 13.57
N LEU A 35 -0.64 4.17 14.16
CA LEU A 35 -1.95 4.85 14.18
C LEU A 35 -2.00 5.97 15.23
N ASP A 36 -1.06 5.97 16.16
CA ASP A 36 -1.05 6.85 17.33
C ASP A 36 -0.07 8.02 17.20
N SER A 37 0.64 8.11 16.07
CA SER A 37 1.61 9.18 15.82
C SER A 37 1.69 9.51 14.35
N ASN A 38 2.10 10.73 14.02
CA ASN A 38 2.35 11.14 12.64
C ASN A 38 3.69 10.62 12.07
N HIS A 39 4.44 9.81 12.83
CA HIS A 39 5.68 9.20 12.34
C HIS A 39 5.40 7.98 11.47
N GLY A 40 6.09 7.91 10.34
CA GLY A 40 5.99 6.82 9.39
C GLY A 40 7.07 6.91 8.34
N GLN A 41 7.05 5.96 7.43
CA GLN A 41 7.93 5.93 6.27
C GLN A 41 7.08 5.87 5.01
N VAL A 42 7.63 6.44 3.95
CA VAL A 42 7.07 6.38 2.60
C VAL A 42 8.14 5.86 1.66
N ARG A 43 7.74 5.02 0.71
CA ARG A 43 8.58 4.56 -0.38
C ARG A 43 7.79 4.52 -1.67
N THR A 44 8.31 5.21 -2.67
CA THR A 44 7.77 5.21 -4.03
C THR A 44 8.72 4.44 -4.93
N GLU A 45 8.16 3.63 -5.83
CA GLU A 45 8.92 2.94 -6.87
C GLU A 45 8.18 3.02 -8.21
N LEU A 46 8.94 3.06 -9.29
CA LEU A 46 8.40 2.91 -10.64
C LEU A 46 7.93 1.48 -10.87
N VAL A 47 6.89 1.33 -11.67
CA VAL A 47 6.32 0.05 -12.05
C VAL A 47 6.09 0.04 -13.56
N ASP A 48 6.52 -1.03 -14.22
CA ASP A 48 6.50 -1.07 -15.69
C ASP A 48 5.09 -0.98 -16.31
N SER A 49 4.06 -1.36 -15.56
CA SER A 49 2.68 -1.31 -16.03
C SER A 49 1.67 -1.38 -14.89
N GLN A 50 0.44 -0.97 -15.21
CA GLN A 50 -0.72 -1.12 -14.34
C GLN A 50 -0.90 -2.57 -13.87
N THR A 51 -0.82 -3.53 -14.80
CA THR A 51 -1.00 -4.96 -14.50
C THR A 51 0.08 -5.49 -13.57
N LYS A 52 1.34 -5.07 -13.76
CA LYS A 52 2.44 -5.43 -12.84
C LYS A 52 2.19 -4.82 -11.46
N GLY A 53 1.76 -3.57 -11.39
CA GLY A 53 1.37 -2.92 -10.14
C GLY A 53 0.24 -3.64 -9.40
N GLN A 54 -0.80 -4.09 -10.11
CA GLN A 54 -1.90 -4.87 -9.52
C GLN A 54 -1.42 -6.20 -8.95
N LYS A 55 -0.51 -6.91 -9.64
CA LYS A 55 0.13 -8.14 -9.14
C LYS A 55 0.90 -7.86 -7.84
N ILE A 56 1.65 -6.76 -7.79
CA ILE A 56 2.35 -6.34 -6.56
C ILE A 56 1.34 -6.04 -5.43
N LEU A 57 0.25 -5.33 -5.71
CA LEU A 57 -0.81 -5.07 -4.72
C LEU A 57 -1.45 -6.35 -4.17
N ALA A 58 -1.66 -7.36 -5.02
CA ALA A 58 -2.14 -8.68 -4.58
C ALA A 58 -1.12 -9.39 -3.68
N GLY A 59 0.17 -9.33 -4.03
CA GLY A 59 1.25 -9.85 -3.18
C GLY A 59 1.36 -9.14 -1.83
N ILE A 60 1.25 -7.80 -1.82
CA ILE A 60 1.18 -7.01 -0.59
C ILE A 60 -0.01 -7.45 0.26
N ASN A 61 -1.19 -7.61 -0.34
CA ASN A 61 -2.38 -8.06 0.38
C ASN A 61 -2.13 -9.39 1.08
N ARG A 62 -1.66 -10.42 0.35
CA ARG A 62 -1.35 -11.74 0.92
C ARG A 62 -0.34 -11.64 2.07
N ARG A 63 0.75 -10.89 1.87
CA ARG A 63 1.80 -10.74 2.89
C ARG A 63 1.31 -9.99 4.13
N ARG A 64 0.53 -8.92 3.97
CA ARG A 64 -0.02 -8.14 5.09
C ARG A 64 -1.04 -8.97 5.87
N SER A 65 -1.94 -9.68 5.20
CA SER A 65 -2.89 -10.60 5.84
C SER A 65 -2.18 -11.67 6.69
N GLY A 66 -1.12 -12.30 6.16
CA GLY A 66 -0.32 -13.26 6.93
C GLY A 66 0.41 -12.67 8.15
N HIS A 67 0.52 -11.34 8.24
CA HIS A 67 1.15 -10.62 9.36
C HIS A 67 0.12 -9.97 10.31
N GLY A 68 -1.17 -10.37 10.22
CA GLY A 68 -2.22 -9.86 11.12
C GLY A 68 -2.84 -8.52 10.71
N TYR A 69 -2.45 -7.97 9.56
CA TYR A 69 -3.11 -6.78 9.01
C TYR A 69 -4.41 -7.16 8.30
N ARG A 70 -5.47 -6.38 8.49
CA ARG A 70 -6.76 -6.52 7.80
C ARG A 70 -6.95 -5.39 6.80
N LEU A 71 -7.47 -5.70 5.61
CA LEU A 71 -7.80 -4.70 4.61
C LEU A 71 -8.97 -3.85 5.14
N ALA A 72 -8.73 -2.54 5.32
CA ALA A 72 -9.71 -1.60 5.85
C ALA A 72 -10.34 -0.73 4.76
N HIS A 73 -9.61 -0.47 3.67
CA HIS A 73 -10.12 0.29 2.53
C HIS A 73 -9.47 -0.19 1.23
N ALA A 74 -10.26 -0.27 0.17
CA ALA A 74 -9.79 -0.51 -1.18
C ALA A 74 -10.64 0.29 -2.17
N ALA A 75 -10.00 1.15 -2.96
CA ALA A 75 -10.59 1.89 -4.06
C ALA A 75 -9.83 1.58 -5.36
N GLY A 76 -10.58 1.40 -6.44
CA GLY A 76 -10.07 1.23 -7.81
C GLY A 76 -9.54 2.54 -8.34
#